data_AF-A0A0D7PI19-F1
#
_entry.id   AF-A0A0D7PI19-F1
#
_cell.length_a   1.000
_cell.length_b   1.000
_cell.length_c   1.000
_cell.angle_alpha   90.00
_cell.angle_beta   90.00
_cell.angle_gamma   90.00
#
_symmetry.space_group_name_H-M   'P 1'
#
loop_
_entity.id
_entity.type
_entity.pdbx_description
1 polymer ?
#
loop_
_entity_poly.entity_id
_entity_poly.type
_entity_poly.pdbx_seq_one_letter_code
_entity_poly.pdbx_strand_id
1 'polypeptide(L)'
;MAIHRKRFRVEEAIVGEMPSPEMIEEAAPMHSEIMAELRAIRAQMAKGITPAPLSGSAAMAAIDASTAQELTDARTMLETYRAQIEQCEKLKVELDLIHDAIDRTKREIATLHGKSFDGGEMAKVNGELGAVVGGTEQATQQILEAAESIDQAASAMSKVQSADQQKRLADDIQERVISIFEACNFQDLTGQRISKVMGTMKFIEQHINAMMDIWGGVDAIKSHVPAQVDTRSDDDKLLNGPKLAGDVGHASQDDIDALFD
;
A
#
# COMPACT_ATOMS: atom_id res chain seq x y z
N MET A 1 -30.04 -47.11 -49.87
CA MET A 1 -29.84 -47.54 -51.26
C MET A 1 -31.02 -48.38 -51.70
N ALA A 2 -31.75 -47.96 -52.74
CA ALA A 2 -32.39 -48.83 -53.75
C ALA A 2 -33.31 -47.96 -54.62
N ILE A 3 -32.80 -47.60 -55.81
CA ILE A 3 -33.59 -47.03 -56.90
C ILE A 3 -34.34 -48.19 -57.55
N HIS A 4 -35.66 -48.13 -57.61
CA HIS A 4 -36.47 -49.05 -58.43
C HIS A 4 -37.32 -48.27 -59.43
N ARG A 5 -36.72 -48.02 -60.59
CA ARG A 5 -37.42 -47.64 -61.82
C ARG A 5 -38.33 -48.78 -62.24
N LYS A 6 -39.64 -48.53 -62.34
CA LYS A 6 -40.57 -49.38 -63.06
C LYS A 6 -41.05 -48.64 -64.30
N ARG A 7 -40.73 -49.20 -65.45
CA ARG A 7 -41.05 -48.73 -66.80
C ARG A 7 -42.02 -49.77 -67.37
N PHE A 8 -43.28 -49.42 -67.64
CA PHE A 8 -44.19 -50.31 -68.38
C PHE A 8 -45.14 -49.54 -69.31
N ARG A 9 -44.95 -49.87 -70.59
CA ARG A 9 -45.86 -50.04 -71.75
C ARG A 9 -46.94 -49.01 -72.09
N VAL A 10 -46.74 -48.51 -73.31
CA VAL A 10 -47.68 -47.86 -74.24
C VAL A 10 -48.54 -48.95 -74.88
N GLU A 11 -49.85 -48.74 -74.94
CA GLU A 11 -50.70 -49.15 -76.08
C GLU A 11 -52.03 -48.36 -76.10
N GLU A 12 -52.28 -47.77 -77.27
CA GLU A 12 -53.53 -47.57 -78.01
C GLU A 12 -54.73 -46.75 -77.50
N ALA A 13 -54.99 -45.73 -78.32
CA ALA A 13 -56.26 -45.36 -78.98
C ALA A 13 -57.31 -44.57 -78.18
N ILE A 14 -57.55 -43.33 -78.61
CA ILE A 14 -58.74 -42.98 -79.40
C ILE A 14 -58.41 -41.80 -80.32
N VAL A 15 -58.75 -42.00 -81.58
CA VAL A 15 -58.63 -41.11 -82.73
C VAL A 15 -59.68 -40.00 -82.65
N GLY A 16 -59.26 -38.77 -82.94
CA GLY A 16 -60.12 -37.62 -83.19
C GLY A 16 -59.45 -36.71 -84.21
N GLU A 17 -59.66 -37.04 -85.49
CA GLU A 17 -59.63 -36.20 -86.70
C GLU A 17 -58.65 -35.00 -86.81
N MET A 18 -57.70 -35.10 -87.75
CA MET A 18 -56.96 -33.97 -88.35
C MET A 18 -57.59 -33.60 -89.70
N PRO A 19 -57.48 -32.34 -90.14
CA PRO A 19 -57.24 -32.04 -91.54
C PRO A 19 -55.84 -31.47 -91.76
N SER A 20 -55.26 -31.90 -92.87
CA SER A 20 -53.86 -31.82 -93.29
C SER A 20 -53.56 -30.53 -94.10
N PRO A 21 -52.28 -30.30 -94.47
CA PRO A 21 -51.75 -29.03 -94.92
C PRO A 21 -51.84 -28.87 -96.44
N GLU A 22 -51.83 -27.63 -96.93
CA GLU A 22 -50.89 -27.11 -97.93
C GLU A 22 -51.39 -25.79 -98.52
N MET A 23 -50.46 -24.85 -98.68
CA MET A 23 -50.22 -24.00 -99.85
C MET A 23 -49.99 -22.51 -99.52
N ILE A 24 -49.02 -21.97 -100.28
CA ILE A 24 -48.82 -20.58 -100.73
C ILE A 24 -47.76 -19.75 -99.97
N GLU A 25 -46.56 -19.93 -100.50
CA GLU A 25 -45.41 -19.03 -100.60
C GLU A 25 -45.80 -17.64 -101.15
N GLU A 26 -46.11 -16.66 -100.28
CA GLU A 26 -46.07 -15.21 -100.60
C GLU A 26 -46.18 -14.33 -99.33
N ALA A 27 -45.11 -14.18 -98.55
CA ALA A 27 -45.09 -13.23 -97.41
C ALA A 27 -43.69 -12.63 -97.12
N ALA A 28 -42.84 -12.50 -98.15
CA ALA A 28 -41.47 -12.03 -98.02
C ALA A 28 -41.28 -10.58 -97.47
N PRO A 29 -42.21 -9.61 -97.61
CA PRO A 29 -42.07 -8.31 -96.95
C PRO A 29 -42.70 -8.26 -95.54
N MET A 30 -43.66 -9.14 -95.24
CA MET A 30 -44.35 -9.16 -93.93
C MET A 30 -43.54 -9.93 -92.87
N HIS A 31 -42.77 -10.95 -93.29
CA HIS A 31 -41.91 -11.72 -92.40
C HIS A 31 -40.72 -10.90 -91.85
N SER A 32 -40.15 -9.98 -92.63
CA SER A 32 -39.05 -9.11 -92.16
C SER A 32 -39.53 -8.10 -91.13
N GLU A 33 -40.75 -7.58 -91.29
CA GLU A 33 -41.42 -6.67 -90.37
C GLU A 33 -41.81 -7.37 -89.06
N ILE A 34 -42.40 -8.57 -89.17
CA ILE A 34 -42.67 -9.45 -88.01
C ILE A 34 -41.38 -9.81 -87.27
N MET A 35 -40.28 -10.07 -87.98
CA MET A 35 -38.98 -10.36 -87.36
C MET A 35 -38.31 -9.12 -86.74
N ALA A 36 -38.61 -7.92 -87.22
CA ALA A 36 -38.16 -6.66 -86.63
C ALA A 36 -38.94 -6.35 -85.35
N GLU A 37 -40.28 -6.51 -85.38
CA GLU A 37 -41.16 -6.39 -84.22
C GLU A 37 -40.86 -7.46 -83.17
N LEU A 38 -40.61 -8.72 -83.55
CA LEU A 38 -40.15 -9.76 -82.63
C LEU A 38 -38.80 -9.42 -82.00
N ARG A 39 -37.90 -8.72 -82.72
CA ARG A 39 -36.63 -8.23 -82.17
C ARG A 39 -36.85 -7.09 -81.17
N ALA A 40 -37.78 -6.17 -81.45
CA ALA A 40 -38.16 -5.08 -80.56
C ALA A 40 -38.83 -5.62 -79.28
N ILE A 41 -39.75 -6.58 -79.42
CA ILE A 41 -40.39 -7.28 -78.29
C ILE A 41 -39.36 -8.09 -77.50
N ARG A 42 -38.41 -8.78 -78.15
CA ARG A 42 -37.30 -9.44 -77.45
C ARG A 42 -36.40 -8.46 -76.71
N ALA A 43 -36.14 -7.27 -77.26
CA ALA A 43 -35.36 -6.24 -76.59
C ALA A 43 -36.11 -5.62 -75.39
N GLN A 44 -37.43 -5.48 -75.49
CA GLN A 44 -38.29 -5.06 -74.37
C GLN A 44 -38.39 -6.14 -73.29
N MET A 45 -38.52 -7.42 -73.67
CA MET A 45 -38.48 -8.55 -72.74
C MET A 45 -37.10 -8.75 -72.12
N ALA A 46 -36.00 -8.47 -72.85
CA ALA A 46 -34.64 -8.48 -72.30
C ALA A 46 -34.39 -7.32 -71.33
N LYS A 47 -35.06 -6.17 -71.51
CA LYS A 47 -35.11 -5.09 -70.51
C LYS A 47 -35.93 -5.45 -69.26
N GLY A 48 -36.90 -6.36 -69.39
CA GLY A 48 -37.73 -6.87 -68.27
C GLY A 48 -37.22 -8.16 -67.61
N ILE A 49 -36.23 -8.83 -68.20
CA ILE A 49 -35.61 -10.07 -67.71
C ILE A 49 -34.08 -9.87 -67.68
N THR A 50 -33.64 -8.78 -67.08
CA THR A 50 -32.43 -8.87 -66.27
C THR A 50 -32.91 -9.23 -64.87
N PRO A 51 -32.38 -10.26 -64.21
CA PRO A 51 -32.53 -10.34 -62.78
C PRO A 51 -31.84 -9.09 -62.24
N ALA A 52 -32.63 -8.09 -61.83
CA ALA A 52 -32.16 -7.14 -60.86
C ALA A 52 -31.54 -7.97 -59.73
N PRO A 53 -30.30 -7.69 -59.28
CA PRO A 53 -29.77 -8.38 -58.12
C PRO A 53 -30.80 -8.18 -57.01
N LEU A 54 -31.25 -9.28 -56.43
CA LEU A 54 -32.21 -9.34 -55.35
C LEU A 54 -31.92 -8.19 -54.36
N SER A 55 -32.72 -7.14 -54.38
CA SER A 55 -32.56 -5.98 -53.47
C SER A 55 -32.70 -6.40 -52.01
N GLY A 56 -33.33 -7.55 -51.73
CA GLY A 56 -33.32 -8.20 -50.43
C GLY A 56 -31.95 -8.79 -50.03
N SER A 57 -31.12 -9.24 -50.96
CA SER A 57 -29.80 -9.83 -50.64
C SER A 57 -28.76 -8.78 -50.26
N ALA A 58 -28.76 -7.61 -50.91
CA ALA A 58 -27.85 -6.52 -50.57
C ALA A 58 -28.27 -5.80 -49.28
N ALA A 59 -29.58 -5.60 -49.07
CA ALA A 59 -30.11 -5.06 -47.82
C ALA A 59 -29.89 -6.03 -46.64
N MET A 60 -30.11 -7.33 -46.83
CA MET A 60 -29.86 -8.33 -45.79
C MET A 60 -28.36 -8.51 -45.52
N ALA A 61 -27.50 -8.48 -46.55
CA ALA A 61 -26.04 -8.47 -46.35
C ALA A 61 -25.52 -7.20 -45.65
N ALA A 62 -26.15 -6.04 -45.87
CA ALA A 62 -25.82 -4.81 -45.16
C ALA A 62 -26.26 -4.86 -43.68
N ILE A 63 -27.42 -5.46 -43.40
CA ILE A 63 -27.90 -5.71 -42.03
C ILE A 63 -27.00 -6.74 -41.32
N ASP A 64 -26.62 -7.82 -42.00
CA ASP A 64 -25.69 -8.83 -41.47
C ASP A 64 -24.29 -8.24 -41.22
N ALA A 65 -23.82 -7.33 -42.08
CA ALA A 65 -22.57 -6.62 -41.88
C ALA A 65 -22.65 -5.61 -40.71
N SER A 66 -23.76 -4.88 -40.58
CA SER A 66 -23.99 -3.95 -39.45
C SER A 66 -24.07 -4.68 -38.12
N THR A 67 -24.80 -5.80 -38.07
CA THR A 67 -24.92 -6.64 -36.86
C THR A 67 -23.59 -7.34 -36.54
N ALA A 68 -22.82 -7.78 -37.55
CA ALA A 68 -21.47 -8.28 -37.34
C ALA A 68 -20.53 -7.22 -36.76
N GLN A 69 -20.61 -5.97 -37.25
CA GLN A 69 -19.85 -4.83 -36.75
C GLN A 69 -20.23 -4.50 -35.29
N GLU A 70 -21.53 -4.45 -34.97
CA GLU A 70 -22.03 -4.24 -33.62
C GLU A 70 -21.59 -5.36 -32.66
N LEU A 71 -21.57 -6.62 -33.11
CA LEU A 71 -21.06 -7.75 -32.33
C LEU A 71 -19.55 -7.68 -32.10
N THR A 72 -18.77 -7.19 -33.08
CA THR A 72 -17.34 -6.95 -32.89
C THR A 72 -17.08 -5.81 -31.92
N ASP A 73 -17.83 -4.72 -32.01
CA ASP A 73 -17.69 -3.56 -31.12
C ASP A 73 -18.12 -3.91 -29.68
N ALA A 74 -19.18 -4.72 -29.52
CA ALA A 74 -19.57 -5.26 -28.23
C ALA A 74 -18.50 -6.19 -27.64
N ARG A 75 -17.85 -7.02 -28.48
CA ARG A 75 -16.74 -7.88 -28.05
C ARG A 75 -15.53 -7.09 -27.59
N THR A 76 -15.11 -6.08 -28.35
CA THR A 76 -13.97 -5.23 -27.97
C THR A 76 -14.27 -4.46 -26.69
N MET A 77 -15.48 -3.92 -26.52
CA MET A 77 -15.90 -3.30 -25.25
C MET A 77 -15.85 -4.29 -24.09
N LEU A 78 -16.35 -5.51 -24.25
CA LEU A 78 -16.27 -6.54 -23.20
C LEU A 78 -14.82 -6.93 -22.86
N GLU A 79 -13.94 -6.99 -23.85
CA GLU A 79 -12.50 -7.22 -23.64
C GLU A 79 -11.86 -6.07 -22.86
N THR A 80 -12.21 -4.82 -23.17
CA THR A 80 -11.72 -3.65 -22.41
C THR A 80 -12.23 -3.65 -20.96
N TYR A 81 -13.51 -3.97 -20.73
CA TYR A 81 -14.05 -4.09 -19.38
C TYR A 81 -13.40 -5.22 -18.60
N ARG A 82 -13.13 -6.37 -19.24
CA ARG A 82 -12.37 -7.47 -18.60
C ARG A 82 -10.97 -7.02 -18.19
N ALA A 83 -10.25 -6.32 -19.07
CA ALA A 83 -8.94 -5.77 -18.76
C ALA A 83 -8.98 -4.75 -17.61
N GLN A 84 -10.01 -3.90 -17.56
CA GLN A 84 -10.21 -2.94 -16.45
C GLN A 84 -10.53 -3.64 -15.13
N ILE A 85 -11.35 -4.69 -15.15
CA ILE A 85 -11.64 -5.51 -13.96
C ILE A 85 -10.37 -6.16 -13.45
N GLU A 86 -9.55 -6.74 -14.34
CA GLU A 86 -8.26 -7.34 -13.95
C GLU A 86 -7.30 -6.29 -13.35
N GLN A 87 -7.27 -5.07 -13.89
CA GLN A 87 -6.50 -3.96 -13.31
C GLN A 87 -7.02 -3.56 -11.93
N CYS A 88 -8.35 -3.49 -11.75
CA CYS A 88 -8.96 -3.17 -10.48
C CYS A 88 -8.68 -4.25 -9.42
N GLU A 89 -8.71 -5.52 -9.80
CA GLU A 89 -8.33 -6.64 -8.94
C GLU A 89 -6.87 -6.54 -8.50
N LYS A 90 -5.94 -6.20 -9.42
CA LYS A 90 -4.53 -5.98 -9.08
C LYS A 90 -4.35 -4.82 -8.08
N LEU A 91 -4.99 -3.68 -8.35
CA LEU A 91 -4.95 -2.52 -7.44
C LEU A 91 -5.54 -2.84 -6.07
N LYS A 92 -6.61 -3.64 -6.01
CA LYS A 92 -7.18 -4.10 -4.75
C LYS A 92 -6.17 -4.93 -3.96
N VAL A 93 -5.50 -5.88 -4.59
CA VAL A 93 -4.46 -6.70 -3.93
C VAL A 93 -3.32 -5.82 -3.40
N GLU A 94 -2.88 -4.83 -4.17
CA GLU A 94 -1.86 -3.88 -3.71
C GLU A 94 -2.34 -3.03 -2.52
N LEU A 95 -3.58 -2.56 -2.56
CA LEU A 95 -4.18 -1.78 -1.47
C LEU A 95 -4.33 -2.62 -0.19
N ASP A 96 -4.78 -3.87 -0.31
CA ASP A 96 -4.90 -4.80 0.81
C ASP A 96 -3.52 -5.05 1.45
N LEU A 97 -2.47 -5.20 0.63
CA LEU A 97 -1.09 -5.38 1.12
C LEU A 97 -0.57 -4.13 1.85
N ILE A 98 -0.88 -2.93 1.36
CA ILE A 98 -0.55 -1.66 2.04
C ILE A 98 -1.32 -1.55 3.36
N HIS A 99 -2.60 -1.91 3.36
CA HIS A 99 -3.44 -1.88 4.56
C HIS A 99 -2.90 -2.81 5.65
N ASP A 100 -2.55 -4.05 5.29
CA ASP A 100 -1.94 -5.02 6.20
C ASP A 100 -0.57 -4.56 6.72
N ALA A 101 0.21 -3.85 5.90
CA ALA A 101 1.46 -3.26 6.33
C ALA A 101 1.23 -2.14 7.35
N ILE A 102 0.29 -1.23 7.09
CA ILE A 102 -0.07 -0.13 8.01
C ILE A 102 -0.58 -0.69 9.34
N ASP A 103 -1.43 -1.71 9.32
CA ASP A 103 -1.99 -2.28 10.54
C ASP A 103 -0.94 -3.02 11.38
N ARG A 104 0.04 -3.66 10.74
CA ARG A 104 1.22 -4.19 11.46
C ARG A 104 2.01 -3.07 12.11
N THR A 105 2.32 -2.00 11.37
CA THR A 105 3.04 -0.84 11.91
C THR A 105 2.28 -0.17 13.06
N LYS A 106 0.95 -0.05 12.97
CA LYS A 106 0.11 0.45 14.07
C LYS A 106 0.25 -0.41 15.32
N ARG A 107 0.23 -1.74 15.20
CA ARG A 107 0.43 -2.66 16.34
C ARG A 107 1.83 -2.55 16.91
N GLU A 108 2.86 -2.47 16.07
CA GLU A 108 4.25 -2.29 16.51
C GLU A 108 4.42 -0.98 17.29
N ILE A 109 3.93 0.14 16.75
CA ILE A 109 3.95 1.43 17.43
C ILE A 109 3.11 1.37 18.71
N ALA A 110 1.93 0.75 18.69
CA ALA A 110 1.11 0.56 19.88
C ALA A 110 1.83 -0.25 20.97
N THR A 111 2.60 -1.28 20.60
CA THR A 111 3.38 -2.07 21.56
C THR A 111 4.58 -1.31 22.13
N LEU A 112 5.29 -0.55 21.31
CA LEU A 112 6.40 0.30 21.75
C LEU A 112 5.86 1.39 22.69
N HIS A 113 4.81 2.08 22.27
CA HIS A 113 4.22 3.18 23.03
C HIS A 113 3.39 2.68 24.22
N GLY A 114 2.83 1.48 24.19
CA GLY A 114 2.12 0.83 25.29
C GLY A 114 2.99 0.60 26.51
N LYS A 115 4.28 0.30 26.30
CA LYS A 115 5.30 0.26 27.37
C LYS A 115 5.67 1.66 27.86
N SER A 116 5.70 2.65 26.97
CA SER A 116 6.03 4.04 27.33
C SER A 116 4.85 4.84 27.93
N PHE A 117 3.59 4.43 27.71
CA PHE A 117 2.38 5.04 28.30
C PHE A 117 2.27 4.80 29.82
N ASP A 118 3.04 3.87 30.38
CA ASP A 118 3.15 3.64 31.83
C ASP A 118 3.84 4.82 32.56
N GLY A 119 4.36 5.81 31.83
CA GLY A 119 5.03 6.98 32.41
C GLY A 119 6.39 6.65 33.05
N GLY A 120 6.63 5.41 33.47
CA GLY A 120 7.86 4.93 34.08
C GLY A 120 9.07 4.99 33.16
N GLU A 121 8.94 4.60 31.89
CA GLU A 121 10.04 4.70 30.91
C GLU A 121 10.39 6.15 30.58
N MET A 122 9.37 7.01 30.41
CA MET A 122 9.61 8.45 30.20
C MET A 122 10.21 9.11 31.44
N ALA A 123 9.78 8.73 32.64
CA ALA A 123 10.39 9.18 33.89
C ALA A 123 11.85 8.74 33.99
N LYS A 124 12.18 7.53 33.51
CA LYS A 124 13.56 7.03 33.46
C LYS A 124 14.43 7.82 32.49
N VAL A 125 13.97 8.05 31.26
CA VAL A 125 14.69 8.85 30.26
C VAL A 125 14.88 10.28 30.74
N ASN A 126 13.85 10.88 31.35
CA ASN A 126 13.94 12.21 31.94
C ASN A 126 14.88 12.23 33.16
N GLY A 127 14.94 11.15 33.94
CA GLY A 127 15.89 10.97 35.02
C GLY A 127 17.34 10.83 34.54
N GLU A 128 17.57 10.08 33.47
CA GLU A 128 18.89 9.99 32.82
C GLU A 128 19.31 11.33 32.24
N LEU A 129 18.39 12.10 31.64
CA LEU A 129 18.65 13.48 31.21
C LEU A 129 18.98 14.39 32.39
N GLY A 130 18.25 14.26 33.51
CA GLY A 130 18.51 14.98 34.74
C GLY A 130 19.90 14.66 35.32
N ALA A 131 20.33 13.39 35.28
CA ALA A 131 21.66 12.98 35.72
C ALA A 131 22.77 13.63 34.86
N VAL A 132 22.51 13.83 33.57
CA VAL A 132 23.45 14.49 32.66
C VAL A 132 23.54 15.98 32.94
N VAL A 133 22.40 16.64 33.12
CA VAL A 133 22.36 18.05 33.53
C VAL A 133 23.10 18.21 34.86
N GLY A 134 22.83 17.33 35.83
CA GLY A 134 23.58 17.28 37.09
C GLY A 134 25.09 17.07 36.89
N GLY A 135 25.51 16.22 35.95
CA GLY A 135 26.91 16.05 35.59
C GLY A 135 27.55 17.31 35.00
N THR A 136 26.80 18.07 34.19
CA THR A 136 27.28 19.36 33.65
C THR A 136 27.34 20.46 34.71
N GLU A 137 26.41 20.47 35.66
CA GLU A 137 26.44 21.37 36.82
C GLU A 137 27.63 21.03 37.72
N GLN A 138 27.88 19.75 37.97
CA GLN A 138 29.03 19.28 38.75
C GLN A 138 30.37 19.61 38.08
N ALA A 139 30.47 19.48 36.76
CA ALA A 139 31.67 19.89 36.02
C ALA A 139 31.90 21.41 36.13
N THR A 140 30.83 22.20 36.03
CA THR A 140 30.90 23.67 36.20
C THR A 140 31.33 24.04 37.62
N GLN A 141 30.80 23.36 38.64
CA GLN A 141 31.19 23.56 40.04
C GLN A 141 32.67 23.26 40.26
N GLN A 142 33.19 22.15 39.70
CA GLN A 142 34.61 21.81 39.77
C GLN A 142 35.50 22.86 39.11
N ILE A 143 35.09 23.41 37.96
CA ILE A 143 35.83 24.49 37.29
C ILE A 143 35.92 25.73 38.18
N LEU A 144 34.81 26.13 38.82
CA LEU A 144 34.77 27.28 39.71
C LEU A 144 35.61 27.07 40.98
N GLU A 145 35.51 25.90 41.61
CA GLU A 145 36.31 25.55 42.80
C GLU A 145 37.81 25.49 42.50
N ALA A 146 38.19 24.95 41.34
CA ALA A 146 39.58 24.93 40.90
C ALA A 146 40.10 26.35 40.63
N ALA A 147 39.31 27.21 39.99
CA ALA A 147 39.65 28.61 39.75
C ALA A 147 39.81 29.40 41.06
N GLU A 148 38.92 29.19 42.03
CA GLU A 148 39.04 29.80 43.36
C GLU A 148 40.29 29.31 44.10
N SER A 149 40.59 28.01 44.04
CA SER A 149 41.81 27.45 44.63
C SER A 149 43.08 28.02 44.02
N ILE A 150 43.09 28.27 42.70
CA ILE A 150 44.19 28.92 41.99
C ILE A 150 44.39 30.35 42.52
N ASP A 151 43.32 31.13 42.65
CA ASP A 151 43.39 32.50 43.15
C ASP A 151 43.92 32.56 44.60
N GLN A 152 43.45 31.66 45.46
CA GLN A 152 43.93 31.54 46.83
C GLN A 152 45.42 31.16 46.89
N ALA A 153 45.86 30.19 46.09
CA ALA A 153 47.25 29.76 46.03
C ALA A 153 48.17 30.86 45.46
N ALA A 154 47.75 31.57 44.41
CA ALA A 154 48.48 32.69 43.84
C ALA A 154 48.60 33.85 44.84
N SER A 155 47.50 34.18 45.53
CA SER A 155 47.47 35.18 46.59
C SER A 155 48.38 34.81 47.76
N ALA A 156 48.39 33.54 48.18
CA ALA A 156 49.27 33.03 49.23
C ALA A 156 50.74 33.11 48.82
N MET A 157 51.07 32.78 47.56
CA MET A 157 52.44 32.78 47.05
C MET A 157 53.11 34.15 47.19
N SER A 158 52.35 35.24 47.03
CA SER A 158 52.84 36.61 47.22
C SER A 158 53.22 36.96 48.67
N LYS A 159 52.71 36.20 49.66
CA LYS A 159 52.87 36.45 51.10
C LYS A 159 53.97 35.59 51.74
N VAL A 160 54.49 34.61 51.01
CA VAL A 160 55.43 33.61 51.54
C VAL A 160 56.84 33.88 51.00
N GLN A 161 57.85 33.82 51.87
CA GLN A 161 59.25 34.08 51.51
C GLN A 161 60.09 32.81 51.26
N SER A 162 59.60 31.64 51.69
CA SER A 162 60.29 30.36 51.48
C SER A 162 60.13 29.87 50.04
N ALA A 163 61.26 29.62 49.37
CA ALA A 163 61.29 29.05 48.02
C ALA A 163 60.58 27.68 47.94
N ASP A 164 60.71 26.85 48.98
CA ASP A 164 60.05 25.54 49.04
C ASP A 164 58.53 25.67 49.12
N GLN A 165 58.02 26.67 49.87
CA GLN A 165 56.58 26.92 49.95
C GLN A 165 56.03 27.53 48.66
N GLN A 166 56.78 28.44 48.04
CA GLN A 166 56.42 28.99 46.74
C GLN A 166 56.33 27.90 45.67
N LYS A 167 57.29 26.96 45.66
CA LYS A 167 57.26 25.81 44.73
C LYS A 167 56.02 24.94 44.93
N ARG A 168 55.68 24.60 46.19
CA ARG A 168 54.46 23.82 46.48
C ARG A 168 53.19 24.50 46.00
N LEU A 169 53.05 25.81 46.25
CA LEU A 169 51.91 26.58 45.77
C LEU A 169 51.85 26.65 44.24
N ALA A 170 53.00 26.67 43.55
CA ALA A 170 53.06 26.62 42.10
C ALA A 170 52.63 25.25 41.56
N ASP A 171 53.07 24.17 42.20
CA ASP A 171 52.66 22.80 41.87
C ASP A 171 51.13 22.63 42.08
N ASP A 172 50.58 23.16 43.19
CA ASP A 172 49.13 23.15 43.47
C ASP A 172 48.34 23.91 42.39
N ILE A 173 48.81 25.09 41.97
CA ILE A 173 48.18 25.86 40.87
C ILE A 173 48.18 25.03 39.58
N GLN A 174 49.31 24.38 39.26
CA GLN A 174 49.42 23.58 38.05
C GLN A 174 48.45 22.38 38.08
N GLU A 175 48.29 21.72 39.21
CA GLU A 175 47.33 20.62 39.38
C GLU A 175 45.88 21.11 39.21
N ARG A 176 45.53 22.28 39.76
CA ARG A 176 44.18 22.86 39.59
C ARG A 176 43.89 23.25 38.14
N VAL A 177 44.89 23.73 37.41
CA VAL A 177 44.75 24.01 35.96
C VAL A 177 44.47 22.72 35.17
N ILE A 178 45.11 21.61 35.51
CA ILE A 178 44.83 20.30 34.89
C ILE A 178 43.39 19.87 35.17
N SER A 179 42.94 19.99 36.42
CA SER A 179 41.56 19.68 36.81
C SER A 179 40.52 20.48 36.02
N ILE A 180 40.78 21.76 35.72
CA ILE A 180 39.92 22.57 34.85
C ILE A 180 39.85 21.98 33.44
N PHE A 181 40.99 21.60 32.84
CA PHE A 181 40.98 21.01 31.50
C PHE A 181 40.22 19.69 31.44
N GLU A 182 40.33 18.85 32.46
CA GLU A 182 39.60 17.58 32.55
C GLU A 182 38.10 17.80 32.68
N ALA A 183 37.67 18.71 33.56
CA ALA A 183 36.27 19.05 33.76
C ALA A 183 35.64 19.66 32.48
N CYS A 184 36.36 20.57 31.81
CA CYS A 184 35.93 21.16 30.54
C CYS A 184 35.77 20.11 29.43
N ASN A 185 36.72 19.18 29.29
CA ASN A 185 36.66 18.13 28.27
C ASN A 185 35.44 17.22 28.49
N PHE A 186 35.18 16.85 29.75
CA PHE A 186 34.01 16.06 30.10
C PHE A 186 32.70 16.82 29.83
N GLN A 187 32.62 18.10 30.19
CA GLN A 187 31.45 18.95 29.92
C GLN A 187 31.16 19.07 28.42
N ASP A 188 32.18 19.37 27.62
CA ASP A 188 32.03 19.64 26.19
C ASP A 188 31.54 18.40 25.43
N LEU A 189 32.22 17.27 25.62
CA LEU A 189 31.89 16.05 24.90
C LEU A 189 30.56 15.44 25.34
N THR A 190 30.29 15.47 26.66
CA THR A 190 29.07 14.89 27.24
C THR A 190 27.86 15.75 26.91
N GLY A 191 27.95 17.07 27.10
CA GLY A 191 26.87 18.02 26.80
C GLY A 191 26.46 18.00 25.32
N GLN A 192 27.44 17.98 24.39
CA GLN A 192 27.16 17.93 22.96
C GLN A 192 26.54 16.60 22.52
N ARG A 193 27.11 15.46 22.94
CA ARG A 193 26.62 14.13 22.53
C ARG A 193 25.18 13.92 22.99
N ILE A 194 24.87 14.36 24.20
CA ILE A 194 23.55 14.12 24.78
C ILE A 194 22.52 15.07 24.19
N SER A 195 22.88 16.34 23.98
CA SER A 195 22.01 17.26 23.24
C SER A 195 21.66 16.72 21.84
N LYS A 196 22.62 16.09 21.16
CA LYS A 196 22.38 15.46 19.86
C LYS A 196 21.45 14.26 19.94
N VAL A 197 21.66 13.34 20.89
CA VAL A 197 20.80 12.16 21.08
C VAL A 197 19.39 12.58 21.47
N MET A 198 19.24 13.54 22.39
CA MET A 198 17.95 14.08 22.81
C MET A 198 17.21 14.77 21.66
N GLY A 199 17.92 15.52 20.82
CA GLY A 199 17.35 16.10 19.61
C GLY A 199 16.74 15.04 18.70
N THR A 200 17.45 13.92 18.49
CA THR A 200 16.95 12.79 17.70
C THR A 200 15.76 12.10 18.37
N MET A 201 15.80 11.87 19.69
CA MET A 201 14.68 11.27 20.43
C MET A 201 13.41 12.11 20.33
N LYS A 202 13.53 13.43 20.54
CA LYS A 202 12.42 14.38 20.39
C LYS A 202 11.87 14.40 18.97
N PHE A 203 12.74 14.33 17.96
CA PHE A 203 12.33 14.23 16.56
C PHE A 203 11.52 12.94 16.30
N ILE A 204 11.99 11.79 16.80
CA ILE A 204 11.28 10.52 16.69
C ILE A 204 9.91 10.60 17.38
N GLU A 205 9.86 11.13 18.59
CA GLU A 205 8.61 11.30 19.35
C GLU A 205 7.60 12.18 18.61
N GLN A 206 8.04 13.33 18.07
CA GLN A 206 7.18 14.22 17.28
C GLN A 206 6.63 13.53 16.04
N HIS A 207 7.45 12.74 15.34
CA HIS A 207 7.03 12.00 14.16
C HIS A 207 6.03 10.88 14.50
N ILE A 208 6.23 10.18 15.61
CA ILE A 208 5.29 9.18 16.10
C ILE A 208 3.96 9.85 16.44
N ASN A 209 3.98 10.93 17.24
CA ASN A 209 2.77 11.68 17.60
C ASN A 209 2.00 12.15 16.36
N ALA A 210 2.69 12.68 15.34
CA ALA A 210 2.06 13.06 14.09
C ALA A 210 1.42 11.86 13.35
N MET A 211 2.08 10.70 13.32
CA MET A 211 1.47 9.48 12.78
C MET A 211 0.24 9.06 13.59
N MET A 212 0.28 9.20 14.91
CA MET A 212 -0.86 8.86 15.76
C MET A 212 -2.06 9.76 15.51
N ASP A 213 -1.83 11.07 15.34
CA ASP A 213 -2.87 12.03 15.03
C ASP A 213 -3.53 11.72 13.67
N ILE A 214 -2.74 11.35 12.65
CA ILE A 214 -3.25 10.93 11.34
C ILE A 214 -4.18 9.71 11.46
N TRP A 215 -3.93 8.81 12.41
CA TRP A 215 -4.72 7.60 12.62
C TRP A 215 -5.93 7.76 13.55
N GLY A 216 -6.25 8.98 13.98
CA GLY A 216 -7.40 9.27 14.84
C GLY A 216 -7.04 9.44 16.31
N GLY A 217 -5.77 9.68 16.62
CA GLY A 217 -5.28 9.97 17.96
C GLY A 217 -4.92 8.73 18.78
N VAL A 218 -4.46 8.98 20.00
CA VAL A 218 -3.91 7.96 20.91
C VAL A 218 -4.91 6.83 21.21
N ASP A 219 -6.19 7.15 21.33
CA ASP A 219 -7.22 6.15 21.68
C ASP A 219 -7.47 5.14 20.56
N ALA A 220 -7.35 5.55 19.29
CA ALA A 220 -7.45 4.66 18.14
C ALA A 220 -6.27 3.68 18.05
N ILE A 221 -5.11 4.02 18.61
CA ILE A 221 -3.93 3.15 18.64
C ILE A 221 -3.93 2.25 19.86
N LYS A 222 -4.45 2.72 21.01
CA LYS A 222 -4.60 1.89 22.21
C LYS A 222 -5.43 0.63 21.96
N SER A 223 -6.42 0.68 21.06
CA SER A 223 -7.19 -0.50 20.68
C SER A 223 -6.39 -1.56 19.91
N HIS A 224 -5.20 -1.19 19.40
CA HIS A 224 -4.29 -2.07 18.67
C HIS A 224 -3.15 -2.62 19.56
N VAL A 225 -3.10 -2.22 20.84
CA VAL A 225 -2.17 -2.80 21.82
C VAL A 225 -2.61 -4.26 22.05
N PRO A 226 -1.75 -5.25 21.75
CA PRO A 226 -2.05 -6.64 22.11
C PRO A 226 -2.26 -6.74 23.61
N ALA A 227 -3.21 -7.55 24.05
CA ALA A 227 -3.35 -7.86 25.47
C ALA A 227 -1.98 -8.32 26.02
N GLN A 228 -1.59 -7.78 27.18
CA GLN A 228 -0.41 -8.25 27.91
C GLN A 228 -0.70 -9.70 28.32
N VAL A 229 -0.25 -10.66 27.50
CA VAL A 229 -0.35 -12.07 27.84
C VAL A 229 0.83 -12.37 28.74
N ASP A 230 0.55 -12.63 30.01
CA ASP A 230 1.54 -13.12 30.94
C ASP A 230 1.99 -14.52 30.51
N THR A 231 3.19 -14.61 29.94
CA THR A 231 3.79 -15.84 29.44
C THR A 231 4.48 -16.66 30.54
N ARG A 232 4.44 -16.19 31.79
CA ARG A 232 4.96 -16.94 32.95
C ARG A 232 4.17 -18.24 33.15
N SER A 233 4.84 -19.28 33.65
CA SER A 233 4.16 -20.51 34.05
C SER A 233 3.20 -20.23 35.22
N ASP A 234 2.21 -21.11 35.46
CA ASP A 234 1.25 -20.88 36.55
C ASP A 234 1.93 -20.78 37.93
N ASP A 235 3.04 -21.48 38.13
CA ASP A 235 3.87 -21.36 39.34
C ASP A 235 4.63 -20.02 39.37
N ASP A 236 5.16 -19.55 38.25
CA ASP A 236 5.86 -18.26 38.15
C ASP A 236 4.91 -17.05 38.30
N LYS A 237 3.60 -17.24 38.06
CA LYS A 237 2.57 -16.23 38.34
C LYS A 237 2.30 -16.08 39.83
N LEU A 238 2.54 -17.13 40.63
CA LEU A 238 2.42 -17.09 42.09
C LEU A 238 3.65 -16.44 42.76
N LEU A 239 4.76 -16.33 42.03
CA LEU A 239 5.95 -15.63 42.48
C LEU A 239 5.79 -14.12 42.23
N ASN A 240 5.13 -13.46 43.17
CA ASN A 240 5.15 -12.00 43.24
C ASN A 240 6.58 -11.55 43.62
N GLY A 241 7.16 -10.65 42.84
CA GLY A 241 8.51 -10.11 43.07
C GLY A 241 8.62 -9.30 44.37
N PRO A 242 9.74 -8.61 44.62
CA PRO A 242 9.86 -7.75 45.80
C PRO A 242 8.74 -6.70 45.83
N LYS A 243 8.03 -6.57 46.95
CA LYS A 243 6.89 -5.65 47.10
C LYS A 243 7.31 -4.20 46.81
N LEU A 244 6.71 -3.59 45.79
CA LEU A 244 6.79 -2.15 45.56
C LEU A 244 5.73 -1.40 46.39
N ALA A 245 5.96 -0.12 46.65
CA ALA A 245 5.06 0.69 47.46
C ALA A 245 3.68 0.86 46.78
N GLY A 246 2.62 0.41 47.45
CA GLY A 246 1.24 0.49 46.96
C GLY A 246 0.76 -0.72 46.15
N ASP A 247 1.58 -1.75 46.00
CA ASP A 247 1.26 -2.93 45.19
C ASP A 247 0.24 -3.86 45.90
N VAL A 248 -0.81 -4.24 45.17
CA VAL A 248 -1.94 -5.05 45.68
C VAL A 248 -1.78 -6.47 45.14
N GLY A 249 -1.65 -7.46 46.04
CA GLY A 249 -1.40 -8.86 45.66
C GLY A 249 -0.27 -9.55 46.45
N HIS A 250 0.44 -8.82 47.31
CA HIS A 250 1.38 -9.39 48.28
C HIS A 250 0.64 -9.73 49.57
N ALA A 251 0.90 -10.92 50.13
CA ALA A 251 0.44 -11.26 51.47
C ALA A 251 0.89 -10.17 52.46
N SER A 252 -0.05 -9.66 53.25
CA SER A 252 0.28 -8.76 54.35
C SER A 252 0.89 -9.56 55.52
N GLN A 253 1.57 -8.87 56.44
CA GLN A 253 2.07 -9.53 57.65
C GLN A 253 0.92 -10.15 58.45
N ASP A 254 -0.22 -9.49 58.51
CA ASP A 254 -1.43 -9.98 59.16
C ASP A 254 -1.96 -11.28 58.51
N ASP A 255 -1.88 -11.40 57.18
CA ASP A 255 -2.27 -12.62 56.46
C ASP A 255 -1.31 -13.79 56.75
N ILE A 256 -0.02 -13.49 56.94
CA ILE A 256 1.00 -14.50 57.29
C ILE A 256 0.80 -14.96 58.73
N ASP A 257 0.55 -14.04 59.65
CA ASP A 257 0.37 -14.36 61.06
C ASP A 257 -0.88 -15.24 61.27
N ALA A 258 -1.95 -15.00 60.51
CA ALA A 258 -3.17 -15.82 60.52
C ALA A 258 -2.99 -17.27 60.03
N LEU A 259 -1.87 -17.61 59.38
CA LEU A 259 -1.53 -18.98 58.95
C LEU A 259 -0.85 -19.80 60.07
N PHE A 260 -0.35 -19.15 61.11
CA PHE A 260 0.42 -19.79 62.19
C PHE A 260 -0.28 -19.75 63.56
N ASP A 261 -1.45 -19.12 63.66
CA ASP A 261 -2.39 -19.15 64.80
C ASP A 261 -3.52 -20.18 64.59
#